data_AF-A0A0N0DBK5-F1
#
_entry.id   AF-A0A0N0DBK5-F1
#
_cell.length_a   1.000
_cell.length_b   1.000
_cell.length_c   1.000
_cell.angle_alpha   90.00
_cell.angle_beta   90.00
_cell.angle_gamma   90.00
#
_symmetry.space_group_name_H-M   'P 1'
#
loop_
_entity.id
_entity.type
_entity.pdbx_description
1 polymer ?
#
loop_
_entity_poly.entity_id
_entity_poly.type
_entity_poly.pdbx_seq_one_letter_code
_entity_poly.pdbx_strand_id
1 'polypeptide(L)'
;MQQKTSLLALLANAAAAHSIGIRASECKDVHVFLAKGNNEPYPGRQGVLAKAICDGYKSCDYEDIIFNNPLEAPFCDSVTEGVVNGRKQITDYNKKCPKSKLVVSGYSQGAQVVGDILGGGGGQDRRLEPRF
;
A
#
# COMPACT_ATOMS: atom_id res chain seq x y z
N MET A 1 61.93 41.22 23.36
CA MET A 1 60.49 40.92 23.52
C MET A 1 59.94 40.66 22.11
N GLN A 2 59.94 39.41 21.66
CA GLN A 2 58.84 38.42 21.72
C GLN A 2 58.09 38.37 20.38
N GLN A 3 58.38 37.30 19.64
CA GLN A 3 57.64 36.81 18.48
C GLN A 3 56.17 36.56 18.85
N LYS A 4 55.23 36.94 17.99
CA LYS A 4 53.85 36.44 18.05
C LYS A 4 53.54 35.73 16.75
N THR A 5 53.85 34.44 16.75
CA THR A 5 53.40 33.47 15.75
C THR A 5 51.89 33.26 15.96
N SER A 6 51.06 33.80 15.08
CA SER A 6 49.62 33.50 15.09
C SER A 6 49.39 32.12 14.50
N LEU A 7 49.02 31.15 15.36
CA LEU A 7 48.47 29.86 14.92
C LEU A 7 47.01 30.06 14.50
N LEU A 8 46.70 29.89 13.21
CA LEU A 8 45.34 29.63 12.77
C LEU A 8 45.00 28.17 13.12
N ALA A 9 44.07 27.98 14.05
CA ALA A 9 43.46 26.68 14.31
C ALA A 9 42.44 26.37 13.20
N LEU A 10 42.76 25.40 12.34
CA LEU A 10 41.82 24.80 11.41
C LEU A 10 40.84 23.91 12.21
N LEU A 11 39.61 24.37 12.38
CA LEU A 11 38.52 23.53 12.88
C LEU A 11 38.06 22.60 11.75
N ALA A 12 38.46 21.32 11.84
CA ALA A 12 37.90 20.28 11.00
C ALA A 12 36.46 20.01 11.46
N ASN A 13 35.47 20.46 10.67
CA ASN A 13 34.09 20.03 10.81
C ASN A 13 33.99 18.56 10.41
N ALA A 14 34.00 17.66 11.39
CA ALA A 14 33.56 16.29 11.18
C ALA A 14 32.04 16.31 10.99
N ALA A 15 31.59 16.35 9.73
CA ALA A 15 30.22 16.04 9.40
C ALA A 15 29.99 14.56 9.71
N ALA A 16 29.40 14.28 10.88
CA ALA A 16 28.83 12.97 11.15
C ALA A 16 27.72 12.76 10.12
N ALA A 17 28.01 11.97 9.09
CA ALA A 17 27.01 11.44 8.18
C ALA A 17 26.08 10.55 9.01
N HIS A 18 25.03 11.15 9.57
CA HIS A 18 23.87 10.38 9.98
C HIS A 18 23.35 9.74 8.71
N SER A 19 23.57 8.44 8.56
CA SER A 19 22.67 7.67 7.72
C SER A 19 21.29 7.93 8.31
N ILE A 20 20.50 8.71 7.58
CA ILE A 20 19.06 8.69 7.79
C ILE A 20 18.67 7.32 7.25
N GLY A 21 18.93 6.28 8.04
CA GLY A 21 18.20 5.04 7.88
C GLY A 21 16.76 5.48 7.98
N ILE A 22 16.07 5.54 6.83
CA ILE A 22 14.62 5.65 6.81
C ILE A 22 14.19 4.63 7.84
N ARG A 23 13.59 5.09 8.93
CA ARG A 23 12.88 4.17 9.79
C ARG A 23 11.82 3.59 8.88
N ALA A 24 12.06 2.39 8.36
CA ALA A 24 11.08 1.51 7.76
C ALA A 24 10.08 1.07 8.85
N SER A 25 9.69 1.97 9.75
CA SER A 25 9.14 1.65 11.06
C SER A 25 7.71 1.16 11.01
N GLU A 26 7.13 0.96 9.83
CA GLU A 26 5.85 0.27 9.74
C GLU A 26 5.77 -0.72 8.57
N CYS A 27 6.88 -1.09 7.92
CA CYS A 27 6.82 -2.26 7.04
C CYS A 27 6.54 -3.50 7.87
N LYS A 28 5.47 -4.22 7.55
CA LYS A 28 5.18 -5.53 8.15
C LYS A 28 5.78 -6.66 7.35
N ASP A 29 6.09 -7.77 8.01
CA ASP A 29 6.57 -8.97 7.32
C ASP A 29 5.47 -9.55 6.41
N VAL A 30 4.21 -9.43 6.84
CA VAL A 30 3.00 -9.77 6.08
C VAL A 30 2.07 -8.56 6.07
N HIS A 31 1.55 -8.16 4.90
CA HIS A 31 0.58 -7.09 4.78
C HIS A 31 -0.61 -7.56 3.94
N VAL A 32 -1.82 -7.43 4.48
CA VAL A 32 -3.05 -7.96 3.88
C VAL A 32 -3.89 -6.83 3.28
N PHE A 33 -4.22 -6.92 1.99
CA PHE A 33 -5.16 -6.02 1.32
C PHE A 33 -6.54 -6.66 1.23
N LEU A 34 -7.58 -5.96 1.68
CA LEU A 34 -8.95 -6.48 1.69
C LEU A 34 -9.88 -5.69 0.76
N ALA A 35 -10.49 -6.35 -0.23
CA ALA A 35 -11.60 -5.80 -1.00
C ALA A 35 -12.94 -6.31 -0.45
N LYS A 36 -13.72 -5.44 0.18
CA LYS A 36 -15.02 -5.80 0.77
C LYS A 36 -16.08 -6.18 -0.27
N GLY A 37 -17.12 -6.88 0.18
CA GLY A 37 -18.30 -7.15 -0.63
C GLY A 37 -19.16 -5.91 -0.88
N ASN A 38 -20.14 -6.07 -1.78
CA ASN A 38 -21.11 -5.04 -2.09
C ASN A 38 -21.82 -4.55 -0.83
N ASN A 39 -21.87 -3.23 -0.63
CA ASN A 39 -22.54 -2.56 0.48
C ASN A 39 -22.08 -2.98 1.91
N GLU A 40 -20.93 -3.64 2.07
CA GLU A 40 -20.38 -3.89 3.40
C GLU A 40 -19.76 -2.60 3.99
N PRO A 41 -19.74 -2.37 5.31
CA PRO A 41 -18.80 -1.43 5.89
C PRO A 41 -17.37 -1.99 5.79
N TYR A 42 -16.34 -1.15 5.90
CA TYR A 42 -14.96 -1.64 6.05
C TYR A 42 -14.72 -2.18 7.47
N PRO A 43 -13.92 -3.26 7.65
CA PRO A 43 -13.23 -4.08 6.64
C PRO A 43 -14.10 -5.20 6.03
N GLY A 44 -15.41 -5.13 6.24
CA GLY A 44 -16.38 -6.14 5.84
C GLY A 44 -16.21 -7.44 6.62
N ARG A 45 -16.76 -8.53 6.09
CA ARG A 45 -16.61 -9.84 6.70
C ARG A 45 -15.17 -10.37 6.68
N GLN A 46 -14.29 -9.78 5.88
CA GLN A 46 -12.91 -10.25 5.74
C GLN A 46 -12.01 -9.81 6.91
N GLY A 47 -12.47 -8.92 7.81
CA GLY A 47 -11.71 -8.55 9.00
C GLY A 47 -11.31 -9.77 9.87
N VAL A 48 -12.20 -10.76 10.00
CA VAL A 48 -11.87 -12.01 10.73
C VAL A 48 -10.84 -12.85 9.98
N LEU A 49 -10.84 -12.81 8.65
CA LEU A 49 -9.84 -13.50 7.82
C LEU A 49 -8.47 -12.84 7.96
N ALA A 50 -8.37 -11.50 7.90
CA ALA A 50 -7.11 -10.80 8.15
C ALA A 50 -6.58 -11.09 9.55
N LYS A 51 -7.44 -11.08 10.57
CA LYS A 51 -7.06 -11.49 11.93
C LYS A 51 -6.51 -12.93 11.97
N ALA A 52 -7.14 -13.87 11.26
CA ALA A 52 -6.70 -15.26 11.21
C ALA A 52 -5.38 -15.42 10.44
N ILE A 53 -5.18 -14.67 9.34
CA ILE A 53 -3.92 -14.65 8.58
C ILE A 53 -2.78 -14.14 9.46
N CYS A 54 -3.02 -13.09 10.24
CA CYS A 54 -2.03 -12.51 11.13
C CYS A 54 -1.81 -13.33 12.42
N ASP A 55 -2.62 -14.37 12.67
CA ASP A 55 -2.46 -15.20 13.86
C ASP A 55 -1.12 -15.95 13.79
N GLY A 56 -0.31 -15.83 14.85
CA GLY A 56 1.05 -16.37 14.89
C GLY A 56 2.14 -15.51 14.23
N TYR A 57 1.80 -14.40 13.55
CA TYR A 57 2.78 -13.46 13.00
C TYR A 57 3.02 -12.28 13.94
N LYS A 58 4.29 -12.00 14.27
CA LYS A 58 4.66 -10.84 15.12
C LYS A 58 4.62 -9.51 14.38
N SER A 59 4.65 -9.54 13.05
CA SER A 59 4.72 -8.38 12.16
C SER A 59 3.72 -8.57 11.01
N CYS A 60 2.45 -8.34 11.30
CA CYS A 60 1.36 -8.46 10.35
C CYS A 60 0.30 -7.39 10.60
N ASP A 61 -0.23 -6.83 9.52
CA ASP A 61 -1.35 -5.91 9.54
C ASP A 61 -2.18 -6.04 8.24
N TYR A 62 -3.18 -5.19 8.12
CA TYR A 62 -4.03 -5.12 6.94
C TYR A 62 -4.37 -3.67 6.59
N GLU A 63 -4.74 -3.46 5.33
CA GLU A 63 -5.46 -2.28 4.88
C GLU A 63 -6.60 -2.67 3.93
N ASP A 64 -7.57 -1.79 3.81
CA ASP A 64 -8.73 -1.98 2.93
C ASP A 64 -8.45 -1.38 1.56
N ILE A 65 -8.82 -2.09 0.50
CA ILE A 65 -8.91 -1.52 -0.84
C ILE A 65 -10.11 -0.56 -0.85
N ILE A 66 -9.82 0.72 -0.99
CA ILE A 66 -10.83 1.78 -0.98
C ILE A 66 -11.52 1.92 -2.35
N PHE A 67 -12.85 1.81 -2.38
CA PHE A 67 -13.70 2.04 -3.56
C PHE A 67 -15.16 2.23 -3.15
N ASN A 68 -15.93 2.94 -3.97
CA ASN A 68 -17.34 3.21 -3.73
C ASN A 68 -18.21 2.06 -4.25
N ASN A 69 -18.91 1.37 -3.35
CA ASN A 69 -19.86 0.32 -3.70
C ASN A 69 -21.06 0.16 -2.72
N PRO A 70 -21.80 1.24 -2.39
CA PRO A 70 -23.15 1.09 -1.85
C PRO A 70 -24.06 0.35 -2.85
N LEU A 71 -25.24 -0.11 -2.39
CA LEU A 71 -26.18 -0.89 -3.21
C LEU A 71 -26.54 -0.23 -4.54
N GLU A 72 -26.61 1.09 -4.55
CA GLU A 72 -27.03 1.91 -5.69
C GLU A 72 -25.88 2.25 -6.65
N ALA A 73 -24.63 1.97 -6.28
CA ALA A 73 -23.49 2.28 -7.11
C ALA A 73 -23.47 1.40 -8.38
N PRO A 74 -23.16 1.97 -9.56
CA PRO A 74 -23.03 1.18 -10.78
C PRO A 74 -21.92 0.13 -10.64
N PHE A 75 -22.29 -1.16 -10.73
CA PHE A 75 -21.40 -2.28 -10.44
C PHE A 75 -20.05 -2.21 -11.18
N CYS A 76 -20.08 -1.92 -12.48
CA CYS A 76 -18.85 -1.86 -13.29
C CYS A 76 -17.96 -0.68 -12.90
N ASP A 77 -18.54 0.48 -12.58
CA ASP A 77 -17.74 1.64 -12.14
C ASP A 77 -17.09 1.36 -10.78
N SER A 78 -17.83 0.74 -9.84
CA SER A 78 -17.30 0.30 -8.55
C SER A 78 -16.15 -0.69 -8.69
N VAL A 79 -16.29 -1.69 -9.58
CA VAL A 79 -15.21 -2.67 -9.84
C VAL A 79 -13.99 -1.99 -10.44
N THR A 80 -14.18 -1.12 -11.45
CA THR A 80 -13.08 -0.38 -12.09
C THR A 80 -12.34 0.50 -11.08
N GLU A 81 -13.05 1.24 -10.24
CA GLU A 81 -12.45 2.03 -9.17
C GLU A 81 -11.65 1.14 -8.20
N GLY A 82 -12.24 0.03 -7.75
CA GLY A 82 -11.56 -0.94 -6.89
C GLY A 82 -10.27 -1.49 -7.48
N VAL A 83 -10.26 -1.79 -8.79
CA VAL A 83 -9.07 -2.29 -9.49
C VAL A 83 -7.99 -1.21 -9.57
N VAL A 84 -8.35 0.02 -9.95
CA VAL A 84 -7.41 1.15 -10.04
C VAL A 84 -6.80 1.46 -8.68
N ASN A 85 -7.63 1.64 -7.66
CA ASN A 85 -7.18 1.97 -6.31
C ASN A 85 -6.40 0.82 -5.69
N GLY A 86 -6.85 -0.43 -5.85
CA GLY A 86 -6.18 -1.62 -5.34
C GLY A 86 -4.79 -1.81 -5.94
N ARG A 87 -4.66 -1.70 -7.27
CA ARG A 87 -3.34 -1.75 -7.94
C ARG A 87 -2.40 -0.68 -7.43
N LYS A 88 -2.90 0.54 -7.22
CA LYS A 88 -2.12 1.65 -6.67
C LYS A 88 -1.63 1.33 -5.25
N GLN A 89 -2.53 0.94 -4.35
CA GLN A 89 -2.20 0.61 -2.95
C GLN A 89 -1.14 -0.50 -2.87
N ILE A 90 -1.37 -1.63 -3.57
CA ILE A 90 -0.45 -2.77 -3.61
C ILE A 90 0.93 -2.36 -4.14
N THR A 91 0.95 -1.60 -5.25
CA THR A 91 2.21 -1.18 -5.87
C THR A 91 2.98 -0.20 -4.99
N ASP A 92 2.30 0.75 -4.35
CA ASP A 92 2.92 1.73 -3.48
C ASP A 92 3.47 1.09 -2.21
N TYR A 93 2.71 0.17 -1.60
CA TYR A 93 3.21 -0.60 -0.45
C TYR A 93 4.41 -1.47 -0.84
N ASN A 94 4.39 -2.16 -1.99
CA ASN A 94 5.54 -2.95 -2.45
C ASN A 94 6.79 -2.09 -2.68
N LYS A 95 6.64 -0.89 -3.25
CA LYS A 95 7.76 0.06 -3.42
C LYS A 95 8.32 0.52 -2.09
N LYS A 96 7.45 0.81 -1.11
CA LYS A 96 7.82 1.23 0.25
C LYS A 96 8.46 0.08 1.04
N CYS A 97 7.94 -1.14 0.89
CA CYS A 97 8.25 -2.31 1.70
C CYS A 97 8.52 -3.55 0.80
N PRO A 98 9.61 -3.56 0.01
CA PRO A 98 9.85 -4.59 -1.01
C PRO A 98 10.16 -5.99 -0.45
N LYS A 99 10.31 -6.12 0.88
CA LYS A 99 10.56 -7.40 1.56
C LYS A 99 9.29 -8.02 2.15
N SER A 100 8.19 -7.27 2.22
CA SER A 100 6.93 -7.74 2.78
C SER A 100 6.31 -8.82 1.89
N LYS A 101 5.68 -9.81 2.52
CA LYS A 101 4.75 -10.72 1.85
C LYS A 101 3.40 -10.04 1.75
N LEU A 102 2.87 -9.95 0.53
CA LEU A 102 1.58 -9.31 0.27
C LEU A 102 0.52 -10.38 0.12
N VAL A 103 -0.55 -10.27 0.90
CA VAL A 103 -1.75 -11.09 0.76
C VAL A 103 -2.86 -10.21 0.22
N VAL A 104 -3.50 -10.61 -0.87
CA VAL A 104 -4.59 -9.84 -1.49
C VAL A 104 -5.85 -10.69 -1.45
N SER A 105 -6.89 -10.21 -0.79
CA SER A 105 -8.11 -10.99 -0.54
C SER A 105 -9.38 -10.19 -0.83
N GLY A 106 -10.33 -10.82 -1.51
CA GLY A 106 -11.57 -10.19 -1.93
C GLY A 106 -12.77 -11.09 -1.67
N TYR A 107 -13.90 -10.49 -1.27
CA TYR A 107 -15.16 -11.19 -1.07
C TYR A 107 -16.27 -10.64 -1.99
N SER A 108 -17.05 -11.53 -2.62
CA SER A 108 -18.18 -11.15 -3.51
C SER A 108 -17.73 -10.17 -4.62
N GLN A 109 -18.30 -8.96 -4.70
CA GLN A 109 -17.82 -7.93 -5.63
C GLN A 109 -16.33 -7.59 -5.42
N GLY A 110 -15.84 -7.61 -4.18
CA GLY A 110 -14.42 -7.47 -3.90
C GLY A 110 -13.56 -8.64 -4.41
N ALA A 111 -14.13 -9.84 -4.54
CA ALA A 111 -13.43 -10.98 -5.17
C ALA A 111 -13.24 -10.74 -6.67
N GLN A 112 -14.24 -10.14 -7.34
CA GLN A 112 -14.10 -9.67 -8.73
C GLN A 112 -12.99 -8.63 -8.83
N VAL A 113 -12.99 -7.62 -7.96
CA VAL A 113 -11.93 -6.58 -7.92
C VAL A 113 -10.54 -7.21 -7.79
N VAL A 114 -10.33 -8.13 -6.84
CA VAL A 114 -9.03 -8.80 -6.65
C VAL A 114 -8.67 -9.71 -7.81
N GLY A 115 -9.64 -10.42 -8.39
CA GLY A 115 -9.46 -11.20 -9.60
C GLY A 115 -8.94 -10.35 -10.76
N ASP A 116 -9.55 -9.19 -11.00
CA ASP A 116 -9.17 -8.28 -12.08
C ASP A 116 -7.83 -7.56 -11.80
N ILE A 117 -7.47 -7.34 -10.52
CA ILE A 117 -6.15 -6.83 -10.12
C ILE A 117 -5.04 -7.80 -10.54
N LEU A 118 -5.19 -9.10 -10.23
CA LEU A 118 -4.15 -10.12 -10.40
C LEU A 118 -4.15 -10.78 -11.78
N GLY A 119 -5.33 -11.09 -12.30
CA GLY A 119 -5.52 -11.77 -13.59
C GLY A 119 -5.62 -10.84 -14.79
N GLY A 120 -5.79 -9.52 -14.56
CA GLY A 120 -6.19 -8.59 -15.62
C GLY A 120 -7.68 -8.74 -15.96
N GLY A 121 -8.14 -8.08 -17.02
CA GLY A 121 -9.52 -8.26 -17.51
C GLY A 121 -10.61 -7.38 -16.88
N GLY A 122 -10.24 -6.38 -16.07
CA GLY A 122 -11.19 -5.35 -15.61
C GLY A 122 -11.88 -4.69 -16.79
N GLY A 123 -13.22 -4.57 -16.72
CA GLY A 123 -14.06 -4.01 -17.78
C GLY A 123 -13.42 -2.75 -18.36
N GLN A 124 -13.08 -2.80 -19.65
CA GLN A 124 -12.47 -1.67 -20.35
C GLN A 124 -13.27 -0.42 -20.04
N ASP A 125 -12.61 0.62 -19.52
CA ASP A 125 -13.20 1.94 -19.52
C ASP A 125 -13.41 2.35 -20.98
N ARG A 126 -14.63 2.17 -21.48
CA ARG A 126 -15.02 2.64 -22.82
C ARG A 126 -14.94 4.17 -22.94
N ARG A 127 -14.53 4.91 -21.89
CA ARG A 127 -14.18 6.34 -21.94
C ARG A 127 -12.70 6.61 -22.23
N LEU A 128 -11.80 5.62 -22.17
CA LEU A 128 -10.37 5.79 -22.44
C LEU A 128 -9.93 5.27 -23.81
N GLU A 129 -10.81 4.60 -24.56
CA GLU A 129 -10.56 4.26 -25.96
C GLU A 129 -10.99 5.43 -26.86
N PRO A 130 -10.10 5.94 -27.75
CA PRO A 130 -10.53 6.88 -28.78
C PRO A 130 -11.52 6.15 -29.69
N ARG A 131 -12.77 6.62 -29.73
CA ARG A 131 -13.75 6.15 -30.71
C ARG A 131 -13.26 6.60 -32.09
N PHE A 132 -12.82 5.64 -32.90
CA PHE A 132 -12.65 5.84 -34.34
C PHE A 132 -14.02 6.02 -35.02
#